data_AF-A0A3D2AKG7-F1
#
_entry.id   AF-A0A3D2AKG7-F1
#
_cell.length_a   1.000
_cell.length_b   1.000
_cell.length_c   1.000
_cell.angle_alpha   90.00
_cell.angle_beta   90.00
_cell.angle_gamma   90.00
#
_symmetry.space_group_name_H-M   'P 1'
#
loop_
_entity.id
_entity.type
_entity.pdbx_description
1 polymer ?
#
loop_
_entity_poly.entity_id
_entity_poly.type
_entity_poly.pdbx_seq_one_letter_code
_entity_poly.pdbx_strand_id
1 'polypeptide(L)'
;MSDTQVLPEKARIAIIGGGIIGTSVAYHLAKRGIKDVVLIERKQLTCGTTWHAAGLVSLLWPTPTLTNLAKYSHELYSRLEEETGQATGYKRIGSISLARTEARLEEIKRTSSMAKVFGVQSEMIDNTRLAELYPGINTNGILGALYTPDDGQTNPIDTTMALAKGARMNGVEIFENTVMEELLTKDNVITGIRTDKGKMEVDQVILCGGMWTRDLAKTVGVQLPIYTCEHSYIVTEEMEGLTQRPVLRDYDRGLYYKEDAGKMLVGWFEDNAIGMSMDKIADDFCFGQFPCDQDHVEPYVMNSMDTFPQLETTGIRTWFNGPESFTNDNLHLLGPTSEIDKLFIAAGMNSKGIGAGGGVGKIMADWMIDGFPSGDVTECDLRRHHPAQQHDEYVAERIPEALGHTYAMHWPFYQYETARDQIHSPLHAELAAAGACFGEVCGYERANWFANPGQEAKYEYSYNKPNWFENSQQEHMAMREAVGLYDMSSFGKFEVTGPAAAKNLQYICSGNIDVPVG
;
A
#
# COMPACT_ATOMS: atom_id res chain seq x y z
N MET A 1 -33.74 9.60 -14.58
CA MET A 1 -33.71 10.14 -15.96
C MET A 1 -32.25 10.30 -16.29
N SER A 2 -31.74 9.56 -17.28
CA SER A 2 -30.34 9.63 -17.69
C SER A 2 -30.16 10.89 -18.55
N ASP A 3 -29.74 11.99 -17.94
CA ASP A 3 -29.03 13.00 -18.70
C ASP A 3 -27.74 12.32 -19.18
N THR A 4 -27.67 12.03 -20.48
CA THR A 4 -26.41 11.64 -21.11
C THR A 4 -25.47 12.83 -21.01
N GLN A 5 -24.72 12.88 -19.90
CA GLN A 5 -23.66 13.84 -19.69
C GLN A 5 -22.67 13.74 -20.85
N VAL A 6 -22.61 14.81 -21.64
CA VAL A 6 -21.68 14.93 -22.77
C VAL A 6 -20.29 15.17 -22.20
N LEU A 7 -19.32 14.38 -22.66
CA LEU A 7 -17.93 14.54 -22.25
C LEU A 7 -17.40 15.91 -22.75
N PRO A 8 -16.75 16.73 -21.91
CA PRO A 8 -16.18 18.00 -22.36
C PRO A 8 -15.04 17.75 -23.36
N GLU A 9 -14.85 18.67 -24.31
CA GLU A 9 -13.75 18.57 -25.28
C GLU A 9 -12.38 18.80 -24.64
N LYS A 10 -12.34 19.56 -23.54
CA LYS A 10 -11.12 19.89 -22.80
C LYS A 10 -11.37 19.88 -21.29
N ALA A 11 -10.38 19.44 -20.53
CA ALA A 11 -10.33 19.58 -19.08
C ALA A 11 -8.89 19.88 -18.64
N ARG A 12 -8.69 20.45 -17.47
CA ARG A 12 -7.34 20.66 -16.92
C ARG A 12 -6.76 19.34 -16.43
N ILE A 13 -7.56 18.56 -15.70
CA ILE A 13 -7.11 17.30 -15.08
C ILE A 13 -8.14 16.20 -15.36
N ALA A 14 -7.66 15.05 -15.85
CA ALA A 14 -8.43 13.81 -15.87
C ALA A 14 -7.94 12.83 -14.80
N ILE A 15 -8.87 12.32 -14.01
CA ILE A 15 -8.67 11.28 -13.00
C ILE A 15 -9.28 9.99 -13.53
N ILE A 16 -8.49 8.93 -13.65
CA ILE A 16 -8.95 7.64 -14.17
C ILE A 16 -9.16 6.67 -13.01
N GLY A 17 -10.42 6.33 -12.73
CA GLY A 17 -10.84 5.42 -11.65
C GLY A 17 -11.65 6.10 -10.56
N GLY A 18 -12.84 5.58 -10.29
CA GLY A 18 -13.85 6.07 -9.34
C GLY A 18 -13.88 5.32 -8.01
N GLY A 19 -12.76 4.71 -7.60
CA GLY A 19 -12.57 4.20 -6.25
C GLY A 19 -12.24 5.30 -5.24
N ILE A 20 -12.00 4.90 -3.98
CA ILE A 20 -11.68 5.81 -2.87
C ILE A 20 -10.55 6.80 -3.19
N ILE A 21 -9.52 6.36 -3.92
CA ILE A 21 -8.34 7.20 -4.24
C ILE A 21 -8.72 8.27 -5.26
N GLY A 22 -9.38 7.89 -6.37
CA GLY A 22 -9.77 8.84 -7.40
C GLY A 22 -10.76 9.88 -6.91
N THR A 23 -11.78 9.48 -6.13
CA THR A 23 -12.73 10.44 -5.54
C THR A 23 -12.08 11.33 -4.49
N SER A 24 -11.11 10.81 -3.74
CA SER A 24 -10.32 11.61 -2.81
C SER A 24 -9.46 12.64 -3.53
N VAL A 25 -8.72 12.27 -4.59
CA VAL A 25 -7.95 13.21 -5.41
C VAL A 25 -8.87 14.29 -5.99
N ALA A 26 -10.01 13.90 -6.55
CA ALA A 26 -11.01 14.82 -7.09
C ALA A 26 -11.50 15.83 -6.04
N TYR A 27 -11.86 15.35 -4.84
CA TYR A 27 -12.29 16.18 -3.72
C TYR A 27 -11.21 17.22 -3.34
N HIS A 28 -9.95 16.80 -3.22
CA HIS A 28 -8.86 17.69 -2.79
C HIS A 28 -8.45 18.69 -3.86
N LEU A 29 -8.40 18.30 -5.15
CA LEU A 29 -8.16 19.22 -6.26
C LEU A 29 -9.24 20.32 -6.29
N ALA A 30 -10.51 19.94 -6.14
CA ALA A 30 -11.62 20.89 -6.13
C ALA A 30 -11.60 21.80 -4.91
N LYS A 31 -11.24 21.26 -3.72
CA LYS A 31 -11.04 22.05 -2.49
C LYS A 31 -9.92 23.07 -2.60
N ARG A 32 -8.88 22.77 -3.38
CA ARG A 32 -7.81 23.71 -3.72
C ARG A 32 -8.17 24.67 -4.86
N GLY A 33 -9.42 24.68 -5.30
CA GLY A 33 -9.96 25.63 -6.27
C GLY A 33 -9.64 25.30 -7.73
N ILE A 34 -9.10 24.11 -8.01
CA ILE A 34 -8.86 23.67 -9.38
C ILE A 34 -10.20 23.45 -10.08
N LYS A 35 -10.34 24.04 -11.26
CA LYS A 35 -11.51 23.92 -12.14
C LYS A 35 -11.19 23.01 -13.30
N ASP A 36 -12.24 22.60 -14.02
CA ASP A 36 -12.16 21.73 -15.18
C ASP A 36 -11.48 20.39 -14.84
N VAL A 37 -11.95 19.76 -13.75
CA VAL A 37 -11.50 18.43 -13.31
C VAL A 37 -12.57 17.42 -13.66
N VAL A 38 -12.17 16.36 -14.35
CA VAL A 38 -13.06 15.24 -14.69
C VAL A 38 -12.58 13.96 -14.02
N LEU A 39 -13.51 13.16 -13.52
CA LEU A 39 -13.28 11.79 -13.11
C LEU A 39 -13.97 10.85 -14.08
N ILE A 40 -13.21 9.90 -14.63
CA ILE A 40 -13.68 8.88 -15.56
C ILE A 40 -13.70 7.54 -14.84
N GLU A 41 -14.88 6.93 -14.74
CA GLU A 41 -15.09 5.61 -14.14
C GLU A 41 -15.72 4.67 -15.19
N ARG A 42 -15.03 3.54 -15.42
CA ARG A 42 -15.39 2.57 -16.46
C ARG A 42 -16.77 1.94 -16.25
N LYS A 43 -17.20 1.77 -15.00
CA LYS A 43 -18.50 1.20 -14.63
C LYS A 43 -19.18 2.11 -13.60
N GLN A 44 -19.14 1.76 -12.32
CA GLN A 44 -19.78 2.54 -11.26
C GLN A 44 -18.74 2.92 -10.21
N LEU A 45 -18.98 4.02 -9.51
CA LEU A 45 -18.13 4.39 -8.38
C LEU A 45 -18.02 3.20 -7.42
N THR A 46 -16.84 3.03 -6.82
CA THR A 46 -16.50 1.93 -5.88
C THR A 46 -16.36 0.52 -6.47
N CYS A 47 -16.70 0.28 -7.73
CA CYS A 47 -16.93 -1.08 -8.26
C CYS A 47 -15.68 -1.97 -8.44
N GLY A 48 -14.48 -1.44 -8.20
CA GLY A 48 -13.24 -2.20 -8.09
C GLY A 48 -13.09 -2.83 -6.70
N THR A 49 -11.95 -2.59 -6.04
CA THR A 49 -11.66 -3.12 -4.69
C THR A 49 -12.39 -2.35 -3.56
N THR A 50 -12.84 -1.12 -3.82
CA THR A 50 -13.33 -0.22 -2.76
C THR A 50 -14.58 -0.76 -2.05
N TRP A 51 -15.56 -1.28 -2.77
CA TRP A 51 -16.86 -1.66 -2.19
C TRP A 51 -16.80 -2.79 -1.17
N HIS A 52 -15.84 -3.71 -1.34
CA HIS A 52 -15.67 -4.90 -0.51
C HIS A 52 -14.54 -4.76 0.52
N ALA A 53 -13.91 -3.58 0.63
CA ALA A 53 -12.88 -3.39 1.64
C ALA A 53 -13.46 -3.54 3.06
N ALA A 54 -12.67 -4.04 4.01
CA ALA A 54 -13.13 -4.14 5.40
C ALA A 54 -13.40 -2.76 6.03
N GLY A 55 -12.78 -1.68 5.52
CA GLY A 55 -13.00 -0.32 6.01
C GLY A 55 -12.26 0.01 7.31
N LEU A 56 -11.13 -0.66 7.56
CA LEU A 56 -10.27 -0.41 8.72
C LEU A 56 -9.48 0.88 8.51
N VAL A 57 -9.42 1.74 9.54
CA VAL A 57 -8.71 3.03 9.49
C VAL A 57 -7.78 3.11 10.69
N SER A 58 -6.49 2.85 10.48
CA SER A 58 -5.46 2.90 11.53
C SER A 58 -4.62 4.17 11.42
N LEU A 59 -4.31 4.75 12.58
CA LEU A 59 -3.56 6.01 12.70
C LEU A 59 -2.06 5.82 12.48
N LEU A 60 -1.50 4.72 12.96
CA LEU A 60 -0.06 4.51 12.95
C LEU A 60 0.41 3.89 11.64
N TRP A 61 1.39 4.55 11.02
CA TRP A 61 2.02 4.13 9.77
C TRP A 61 3.56 4.18 9.92
N PRO A 62 4.33 3.57 9.00
CA PRO A 62 5.78 3.40 9.17
C PRO A 62 6.57 4.70 9.37
N THR A 63 6.12 5.81 8.78
CA THR A 63 6.82 7.10 8.88
C THR A 63 5.95 8.20 9.50
N PRO A 64 6.58 9.29 9.99
CA PRO A 64 5.86 10.46 10.47
C PRO A 64 4.92 11.07 9.42
N THR A 65 5.36 11.16 8.15
CA THR A 65 4.54 11.73 7.07
C THR A 65 3.30 10.88 6.85
N LEU A 66 3.44 9.57 6.65
CA LEU A 66 2.30 8.68 6.43
C LEU A 66 1.36 8.65 7.64
N THR A 67 1.90 8.70 8.86
CA THR A 67 1.08 8.79 10.09
C THR A 67 0.26 10.08 10.13
N ASN A 68 0.84 11.22 9.71
CA ASN A 68 0.11 12.48 9.64
C ASN A 68 -0.96 12.47 8.53
N LEU A 69 -0.70 11.81 7.40
CA LEU A 69 -1.69 11.60 6.35
C LEU A 69 -2.84 10.70 6.81
N ALA A 70 -2.54 9.67 7.60
CA ALA A 70 -3.56 8.81 8.20
C ALA A 70 -4.42 9.57 9.22
N LYS A 71 -3.80 10.35 10.12
CA LYS A 71 -4.53 11.28 11.02
C LYS A 71 -5.45 12.20 10.24
N TYR A 72 -4.96 12.76 9.13
CA TYR A 72 -5.77 13.57 8.25
C TYR A 72 -6.97 12.80 7.67
N SER A 73 -6.80 11.55 7.22
CA SER A 73 -7.92 10.69 6.78
C SER A 73 -8.97 10.51 7.89
N HIS A 74 -8.56 10.23 9.13
CA HIS A 74 -9.47 10.11 10.27
C HIS A 74 -10.31 11.37 10.48
N GLU A 75 -9.65 12.53 10.47
CA GLU A 75 -10.32 13.82 10.62
C GLU A 75 -11.27 14.13 9.46
N LEU A 76 -10.82 13.88 8.22
CA LEU A 76 -11.62 14.09 7.03
C LEU A 76 -12.89 13.24 7.08
N TYR A 77 -12.77 11.94 7.30
CA TYR A 77 -13.92 11.02 7.31
C TYR A 77 -14.92 11.36 8.42
N SER A 78 -14.46 11.92 9.54
CA SER A 78 -15.34 12.38 10.62
C SER A 78 -16.13 13.65 10.31
N ARG A 79 -15.69 14.48 9.35
CA ARG A 79 -16.34 15.76 9.00
C ARG A 79 -17.05 15.74 7.65
N LEU A 80 -16.81 14.73 6.81
CA LEU A 80 -17.43 14.63 5.48
C LEU A 80 -18.96 14.62 5.52
N GLU A 81 -19.58 14.03 6.54
CA GLU A 81 -21.04 14.05 6.67
C GLU A 81 -21.58 15.45 6.93
N GLU A 82 -20.95 16.22 7.81
CA GLU A 82 -21.32 17.61 8.07
C GLU A 82 -21.18 18.47 6.80
N GLU A 83 -20.11 18.25 6.04
CA GLU A 83 -19.86 19.00 4.81
C GLU A 83 -20.82 18.64 3.68
N THR A 84 -21.04 17.35 3.46
CA THR A 84 -21.68 16.84 2.24
C THR A 84 -23.11 16.38 2.47
N GLY A 85 -23.54 16.20 3.72
CA GLY A 85 -24.80 15.55 4.08
C GLY A 85 -24.88 14.07 3.67
N GLN A 86 -23.74 13.42 3.40
CA GLN A 86 -23.62 11.98 3.15
C GLN A 86 -22.86 11.36 4.30
N ALA A 87 -23.52 10.48 5.06
CA ALA A 87 -22.87 9.71 6.12
C ALA A 87 -21.72 8.87 5.54
N THR A 88 -20.64 8.72 6.32
CA THR A 88 -19.49 7.87 5.99
C THR A 88 -19.53 6.53 6.72
N GLY A 89 -20.35 6.42 7.77
CA GLY A 89 -20.30 5.30 8.72
C GLY A 89 -19.01 5.29 9.56
N TYR A 90 -18.23 6.36 9.56
CA TYR A 90 -16.99 6.46 10.33
C TYR A 90 -17.25 6.42 11.83
N LYS A 91 -16.52 5.57 12.54
CA LYS A 91 -16.56 5.44 14.00
C LYS A 91 -15.15 5.28 14.54
N ARG A 92 -14.84 5.99 15.62
CA ARG A 92 -13.62 5.77 16.43
C ARG A 92 -13.93 4.70 17.47
N ILE A 93 -13.53 3.47 17.16
CA ILE A 93 -13.83 2.29 17.96
C ILE A 93 -12.56 1.60 18.47
N GLY A 94 -11.39 2.12 18.10
CA GLY A 94 -10.08 1.62 18.47
C GLY A 94 -9.66 0.37 17.71
N SER A 95 -8.42 -0.05 17.92
CA SER A 95 -7.91 -1.33 17.43
C SER A 95 -7.07 -2.03 18.49
N ILE A 96 -7.03 -3.36 18.42
CA ILE A 96 -6.26 -4.24 19.28
C ILE A 96 -5.39 -5.13 18.40
N SER A 97 -4.09 -5.20 18.69
CA SER A 97 -3.17 -6.15 18.07
C SER A 97 -2.67 -7.15 19.11
N LEU A 98 -2.82 -8.45 18.84
CA LEU A 98 -2.41 -9.52 19.73
C LEU A 98 -0.95 -9.94 19.49
N ALA A 99 -0.31 -10.40 20.56
CA ALA A 99 0.95 -11.15 20.50
C ALA A 99 0.80 -12.48 21.22
N ARG A 100 1.07 -13.57 20.50
CA ARG A 100 1.10 -14.95 20.99
C ARG A 100 2.52 -15.51 21.08
N THR A 101 3.48 -14.85 20.43
CA THR A 101 4.91 -15.17 20.51
C THR A 101 5.70 -14.05 21.17
N GLU A 102 6.84 -14.39 21.76
CA GLU A 102 7.77 -13.39 22.35
C GLU A 102 8.27 -12.41 21.28
N ALA A 103 8.51 -12.90 20.07
CA ALA A 103 8.91 -12.09 18.93
C ALA A 103 7.85 -11.05 18.57
N ARG A 104 6.57 -11.46 18.47
CA ARG A 104 5.47 -10.54 18.20
C ARG A 104 5.26 -9.56 19.35
N LEU A 105 5.40 -10.01 20.59
CA LEU A 105 5.29 -9.15 21.77
C LEU A 105 6.33 -8.01 21.72
N GLU A 106 7.56 -8.35 21.31
CA GLU A 106 8.63 -7.39 21.12
C GLU A 106 8.36 -6.42 19.95
N GLU A 107 7.81 -6.91 18.83
CA GLU A 107 7.35 -6.07 17.71
C GLU A 107 6.30 -5.05 18.15
N ILE A 108 5.21 -5.49 18.81
CA ILE A 108 4.14 -4.57 19.21
C ILE A 108 4.60 -3.58 20.30
N LYS A 109 5.56 -3.96 21.15
CA LYS A 109 6.21 -3.02 22.09
C LYS A 109 7.00 -1.94 21.35
N ARG A 110 7.77 -2.29 20.32
CA ARG A 110 8.45 -1.32 19.45
C ARG A 110 7.45 -0.42 18.73
N THR A 111 6.36 -0.99 18.22
CA THR A 111 5.26 -0.24 17.60
C THR A 111 4.63 0.76 18.58
N SER A 112 4.38 0.37 19.83
CA SER A 112 3.90 1.30 20.87
C SER A 112 4.90 2.41 21.18
N SER A 113 6.19 2.10 21.20
CA SER A 113 7.25 3.10 21.37
C SER A 113 7.26 4.12 20.23
N MET A 114 7.18 3.65 18.98
CA MET A 114 7.10 4.49 17.78
C MET A 114 5.84 5.36 17.77
N ALA A 115 4.69 4.80 18.17
CA ALA A 115 3.42 5.52 18.26
C ALA A 115 3.54 6.79 19.12
N LYS A 116 4.26 6.72 20.25
CA LYS A 116 4.50 7.86 21.14
C LYS A 116 5.30 8.97 20.43
N VAL A 117 6.31 8.62 19.64
CA VAL A 117 7.11 9.58 18.87
C VAL A 117 6.23 10.32 17.85
N PHE A 118 5.28 9.62 17.24
CA PHE A 118 4.38 10.20 16.25
C PHE A 118 3.12 10.81 16.88
N GLY A 119 2.99 10.84 18.21
CA GLY A 119 1.83 11.38 18.91
C GLY A 119 0.54 10.61 18.66
N VAL A 120 0.61 9.29 18.59
CA VAL A 120 -0.53 8.36 18.55
C VAL A 120 -0.64 7.69 19.92
N GLN A 121 -1.81 7.76 20.55
CA GLN A 121 -2.06 7.11 21.84
C GLN A 121 -2.10 5.60 21.65
N SER A 122 -1.35 4.88 22.48
CA SER A 122 -1.37 3.42 22.51
C SER A 122 -1.05 2.90 23.91
N GLU A 123 -1.62 1.75 24.24
CA GLU A 123 -1.53 1.13 25.56
C GLU A 123 -1.22 -0.36 25.40
N MET A 124 -0.17 -0.83 26.08
CA MET A 124 0.03 -2.28 26.27
C MET A 124 -0.93 -2.75 27.35
N ILE A 125 -1.80 -3.70 27.02
CA ILE A 125 -2.84 -4.23 27.92
C ILE A 125 -2.62 -5.71 28.22
N ASP A 126 -3.11 -6.14 29.38
CA ASP A 126 -3.13 -7.54 29.79
C ASP A 126 -4.41 -8.27 29.35
N ASN A 127 -4.48 -9.57 29.62
CA ASN A 127 -5.62 -10.41 29.22
C ASN A 127 -6.92 -10.06 29.97
N THR A 128 -6.84 -9.45 31.16
CA THR A 128 -8.03 -8.98 31.89
C THR A 128 -8.65 -7.80 31.15
N ARG A 129 -7.83 -6.78 30.84
CA ARG A 129 -8.29 -5.61 30.08
C ARG A 129 -8.71 -5.95 28.67
N LEU A 130 -8.03 -6.91 28.02
CA LEU A 130 -8.41 -7.43 26.71
C LEU A 130 -9.81 -8.05 26.72
N ALA A 131 -10.12 -8.89 27.71
CA ALA A 131 -11.44 -9.52 27.82
C ALA A 131 -12.57 -8.53 28.14
N GLU A 132 -12.26 -7.42 28.84
CA GLU A 132 -13.20 -6.31 29.04
C GLU A 132 -13.52 -5.58 27.73
N LEU A 133 -12.49 -5.28 26.93
CA LEU A 133 -12.64 -4.55 25.67
C LEU A 133 -13.19 -5.42 24.54
N TYR A 134 -12.95 -6.72 24.57
CA TYR A 134 -13.39 -7.68 23.57
C TYR A 134 -14.08 -8.89 24.22
N PRO A 135 -15.31 -8.74 24.74
CA PRO A 135 -16.01 -9.81 25.44
C PRO A 135 -16.20 -11.05 24.56
N GLY A 136 -15.83 -12.21 25.09
CA GLY A 136 -15.88 -13.51 24.41
C GLY A 136 -14.59 -13.93 23.70
N ILE A 137 -13.53 -13.11 23.74
CA ILE A 137 -12.20 -13.50 23.21
C ILE A 137 -11.59 -14.65 24.03
N ASN A 138 -10.95 -15.59 23.35
CA ASN A 138 -10.12 -16.61 23.97
C ASN A 138 -8.72 -16.04 24.24
N THR A 139 -8.36 -15.86 25.52
CA THR A 139 -7.07 -15.29 25.92
C THR A 139 -5.95 -16.32 26.07
N ASN A 140 -6.23 -17.60 25.82
CA ASN A 140 -5.22 -18.66 25.92
C ASN A 140 -4.08 -18.42 24.92
N GLY A 141 -2.85 -18.47 25.43
CA GLY A 141 -1.63 -18.27 24.63
C GLY A 141 -1.38 -16.82 24.19
N ILE A 142 -2.18 -15.83 24.64
CA ILE A 142 -1.90 -14.42 24.41
C ILE A 142 -0.93 -13.92 25.49
N LEU A 143 0.26 -13.48 25.06
CA LEU A 143 1.33 -12.96 25.92
C LEU A 143 1.18 -11.47 26.21
N GLY A 144 0.48 -10.74 25.34
CA GLY A 144 0.13 -9.33 25.52
C GLY A 144 -0.63 -8.79 24.31
N ALA A 145 -1.19 -7.59 24.45
CA ALA A 145 -1.86 -6.91 23.36
C ALA A 145 -1.58 -5.40 23.37
N LEU A 146 -1.61 -4.79 22.18
CA LEU A 146 -1.50 -3.35 21.99
C LEU A 146 -2.87 -2.79 21.63
N TYR A 147 -3.39 -1.89 22.45
CA TYR A 147 -4.64 -1.18 22.22
C TYR A 147 -4.37 0.26 21.76
N THR A 148 -5.00 0.66 20.65
CA THR A 148 -4.94 2.00 20.07
C THR A 148 -6.35 2.58 20.05
N PRO A 149 -6.77 3.40 21.03
CA PRO A 149 -8.17 3.81 21.20
C PRO A 149 -8.70 4.72 20.08
N ASP A 150 -7.83 5.53 19.48
CA ASP A 150 -8.23 6.53 18.47
C ASP A 150 -8.28 5.95 17.03
N ASP A 151 -7.94 4.68 16.88
CA ASP A 151 -8.18 3.95 15.63
C ASP A 151 -9.68 3.86 15.32
N GLY A 152 -10.03 3.60 14.06
CA GLY A 152 -11.42 3.60 13.64
C GLY A 152 -11.73 2.63 12.52
N GLN A 153 -12.99 2.67 12.14
CA GLN A 153 -13.51 1.98 10.97
C GLN A 153 -14.49 2.89 10.25
N THR A 154 -14.79 2.56 9.00
CA THR A 154 -15.76 3.28 8.19
C THR A 154 -16.50 2.33 7.26
N ASN A 155 -17.55 2.82 6.61
CA ASN A 155 -18.12 2.14 5.45
C ASN A 155 -17.40 2.64 4.19
N PRO A 156 -16.69 1.77 3.46
CA PRO A 156 -15.92 2.15 2.27
C PRO A 156 -16.75 2.80 1.16
N ILE A 157 -17.95 2.26 0.91
CA ILE A 157 -18.85 2.73 -0.13
C ILE A 157 -19.30 4.15 0.23
N ASP A 158 -19.84 4.30 1.43
CA ASP A 158 -20.40 5.55 1.93
C ASP A 158 -19.35 6.67 1.99
N THR A 159 -18.14 6.36 2.45
CA THR A 159 -17.02 7.31 2.47
C THR A 159 -16.62 7.76 1.07
N THR A 160 -16.54 6.82 0.12
CA THR A 160 -16.21 7.13 -1.28
C THR A 160 -17.29 7.99 -1.92
N MET A 161 -18.56 7.69 -1.63
CA MET A 161 -19.69 8.47 -2.12
C MET A 161 -19.75 9.87 -1.50
N ALA A 162 -19.38 10.02 -0.23
CA ALA A 162 -19.26 11.32 0.43
C ALA A 162 -18.17 12.18 -0.24
N LEU A 163 -16.99 11.60 -0.51
CA LEU A 163 -15.92 12.28 -1.25
C LEU A 163 -16.37 12.68 -2.67
N ALA A 164 -17.00 11.77 -3.40
CA ALA A 164 -17.53 12.05 -4.74
C ALA A 164 -18.58 13.17 -4.73
N LYS A 165 -19.47 13.19 -3.72
CA LYS A 165 -20.45 14.26 -3.53
C LYS A 165 -19.76 15.59 -3.24
N GLY A 166 -18.78 15.60 -2.33
CA GLY A 166 -17.97 16.79 -2.04
C GLY A 166 -17.22 17.32 -3.27
N ALA A 167 -16.67 16.43 -4.10
CA ALA A 167 -16.05 16.80 -5.37
C ALA A 167 -17.06 17.45 -6.34
N ARG A 168 -18.23 16.83 -6.55
CA ARG A 168 -19.32 17.39 -7.39
C ARG A 168 -19.81 18.75 -6.90
N MET A 169 -19.98 18.92 -5.58
CA MET A 169 -20.38 20.19 -4.97
C MET A 169 -19.39 21.33 -5.28
N ASN A 170 -18.13 21.00 -5.57
CA ASN A 170 -17.08 21.97 -5.88
C ASN A 170 -16.75 22.06 -7.38
N GLY A 171 -17.56 21.42 -8.24
CA GLY A 171 -17.53 21.54 -9.69
C GLY A 171 -16.75 20.46 -10.44
N VAL A 172 -16.40 19.34 -9.80
CA VAL A 172 -15.86 18.18 -10.51
C VAL A 172 -16.97 17.47 -11.28
N GLU A 173 -16.72 17.15 -12.54
CA GLU A 173 -17.60 16.32 -13.35
C GLU A 173 -17.18 14.85 -13.24
N ILE A 174 -18.12 13.96 -12.93
CA ILE A 174 -17.84 12.53 -12.70
C ILE A 174 -18.66 11.71 -13.70
N PHE A 175 -17.98 11.04 -14.61
CA PHE A 175 -18.54 10.24 -15.69
C PHE A 175 -18.39 8.75 -15.38
N GLU A 176 -19.46 8.14 -14.88
CA GLU A 176 -19.60 6.69 -14.76
C GLU A 176 -19.95 6.05 -16.11
N ASN A 177 -19.75 4.74 -16.23
CA ASN A 177 -19.94 3.95 -17.45
C ASN A 177 -19.22 4.58 -18.65
N THR A 178 -17.99 5.03 -18.43
CA THR A 178 -17.14 5.68 -19.45
C THR A 178 -15.77 5.04 -19.38
N VAL A 179 -15.43 4.23 -20.38
CA VAL A 179 -14.18 3.47 -20.40
C VAL A 179 -13.10 4.35 -21.00
N MET A 180 -12.02 4.56 -20.26
CA MET A 180 -10.81 5.16 -20.80
C MET A 180 -10.07 4.08 -21.62
N GLU A 181 -9.83 4.37 -22.90
CA GLU A 181 -9.25 3.42 -23.86
C GLU A 181 -7.77 3.70 -24.16
N GLU A 182 -7.37 4.98 -24.18
CA GLU A 182 -6.05 5.39 -24.67
C GLU A 182 -5.54 6.66 -23.97
N LEU A 183 -4.28 6.65 -23.52
CA LEU A 183 -3.55 7.85 -23.10
C LEU A 183 -2.98 8.52 -24.35
N LEU A 184 -3.30 9.80 -24.58
CA LEU A 184 -2.80 10.53 -25.75
C LEU A 184 -1.54 11.30 -25.35
N THR A 185 -0.41 10.95 -25.97
CA THR A 185 0.88 11.60 -25.71
C THR A 185 1.47 12.22 -26.97
N LYS A 186 2.28 13.27 -26.77
CA LYS A 186 3.12 13.86 -27.81
C LYS A 186 4.45 14.25 -27.19
N ASP A 187 5.56 13.85 -27.82
CA ASP A 187 6.92 14.15 -27.34
C ASP A 187 7.12 13.78 -25.85
N ASN A 188 6.58 12.61 -25.45
CA ASN A 188 6.57 12.11 -24.07
C ASN A 188 5.84 13.01 -23.05
N VAL A 189 4.85 13.80 -23.49
CA VAL A 189 4.00 14.61 -22.62
C VAL A 189 2.54 14.22 -22.83
N ILE A 190 1.76 14.15 -21.76
CA ILE A 190 0.30 14.02 -21.84
C ILE A 190 -0.31 15.20 -22.63
N THR A 191 -1.26 14.87 -23.51
CA THR A 191 -2.04 15.85 -24.29
C THR A 191 -3.54 15.61 -24.20
N GLY A 192 -3.97 14.41 -23.76
CA GLY A 192 -5.36 14.02 -23.80
C GLY A 192 -5.61 12.60 -23.34
N ILE A 193 -6.89 12.24 -23.32
CA ILE A 193 -7.35 10.86 -23.18
C ILE A 193 -8.37 10.56 -24.29
N ARG A 194 -8.50 9.28 -24.65
CA ARG A 194 -9.63 8.77 -25.41
C ARG A 194 -10.50 7.88 -24.53
N THR A 195 -11.80 8.05 -24.66
CA THR A 195 -12.80 7.16 -24.07
C THR A 195 -13.71 6.59 -25.16
N ASP A 196 -14.51 5.61 -24.77
CA ASP A 196 -15.61 5.05 -25.58
C ASP A 196 -16.68 6.11 -25.98
N LYS A 197 -16.63 7.30 -25.37
CA LYS A 197 -17.53 8.43 -25.63
C LYS A 197 -16.87 9.60 -26.36
N GLY A 198 -15.59 9.50 -26.70
CA GLY A 198 -14.88 10.52 -27.48
C GLY A 198 -13.49 10.86 -26.93
N LYS A 199 -12.86 11.86 -27.54
CA LYS A 199 -11.56 12.37 -27.10
C LYS A 199 -11.73 13.60 -26.23
N MET A 200 -10.82 13.78 -25.28
CA MET A 200 -10.70 14.97 -24.46
C MET A 200 -9.24 15.41 -24.38
N GLU A 201 -8.97 16.69 -24.63
CA GLU A 201 -7.65 17.28 -24.37
C GLU A 201 -7.50 17.56 -22.87
N VAL A 202 -6.34 17.19 -22.31
CA VAL A 202 -6.04 17.42 -20.89
C VAL A 202 -4.62 17.88 -20.64
N ASP A 203 -4.43 18.72 -19.63
CA ASP A 203 -3.09 19.16 -19.21
C ASP A 203 -2.39 18.09 -18.37
N GLN A 204 -3.10 17.42 -17.47
CA GLN A 204 -2.55 16.37 -16.59
C GLN A 204 -3.50 15.17 -16.51
N VAL A 205 -2.92 13.98 -16.34
CA VAL A 205 -3.68 12.75 -16.05
C VAL A 205 -3.15 12.14 -14.77
N ILE A 206 -4.05 11.62 -13.92
CA ILE A 206 -3.70 10.73 -12.82
C ILE A 206 -4.45 9.39 -12.94
N LEU A 207 -3.69 8.29 -12.89
CA LEU A 207 -4.23 6.95 -12.87
C LEU A 207 -4.47 6.48 -11.43
N CYS A 208 -5.75 6.29 -11.10
CA CYS A 208 -6.26 5.78 -9.83
C CYS A 208 -7.06 4.48 -10.04
N GLY A 209 -6.77 3.75 -11.11
CA GLY A 209 -7.53 2.59 -11.59
C GLY A 209 -7.32 1.30 -10.81
N GLY A 210 -6.77 1.34 -9.59
CA GLY A 210 -6.47 0.14 -8.80
C GLY A 210 -5.62 -0.86 -9.60
N MET A 211 -6.09 -2.12 -9.69
CA MET A 211 -5.42 -3.18 -10.45
C MET A 211 -5.26 -2.91 -11.95
N TRP A 212 -6.16 -2.14 -12.56
CA TRP A 212 -6.09 -1.79 -13.99
C TRP A 212 -5.00 -0.75 -14.31
N THR A 213 -4.43 -0.10 -13.29
CA THR A 213 -3.47 1.00 -13.47
C THR A 213 -2.22 0.54 -14.23
N ARG A 214 -1.73 -0.68 -13.96
CA ARG A 214 -0.53 -1.23 -14.61
C ARG A 214 -0.71 -1.32 -16.11
N ASP A 215 -1.77 -1.98 -16.56
CA ASP A 215 -1.98 -2.23 -17.99
C ASP A 215 -2.25 -0.93 -18.75
N LEU A 216 -2.98 0.00 -18.13
CA LEU A 216 -3.18 1.35 -18.67
C LEU A 216 -1.85 2.11 -18.82
N ALA A 217 -0.99 2.09 -17.81
CA ALA A 217 0.31 2.76 -17.84
C ALA A 217 1.26 2.12 -18.88
N LYS A 218 1.21 0.79 -19.03
CA LYS A 218 2.04 0.02 -19.99
C LYS A 218 1.82 0.47 -21.44
N THR A 219 0.64 0.98 -21.79
CA THR A 219 0.32 1.47 -23.14
C THR A 219 1.19 2.65 -23.62
N VAL A 220 1.76 3.41 -22.68
CA VAL A 220 2.66 4.55 -22.95
C VAL A 220 4.08 4.30 -22.47
N GLY A 221 4.44 3.04 -22.23
CA GLY A 221 5.80 2.63 -21.85
C GLY A 221 6.13 2.75 -20.36
N VAL A 222 5.16 3.06 -19.49
CA VAL A 222 5.36 3.12 -18.04
C VAL A 222 5.10 1.73 -17.44
N GLN A 223 6.12 1.11 -16.84
CA GLN A 223 5.97 -0.17 -16.15
C GLN A 223 5.84 0.05 -14.64
N LEU A 224 4.89 -0.65 -14.02
CA LEU A 224 4.59 -0.51 -12.59
C LEU A 224 4.64 -1.89 -11.92
N PRO A 225 5.28 -2.01 -10.73
CA PRO A 225 5.34 -3.26 -10.00
C PRO A 225 4.03 -3.50 -9.22
N ILE A 226 2.93 -3.60 -9.95
CA ILE A 226 1.59 -3.88 -9.41
C ILE A 226 1.16 -5.25 -9.90
N TYR A 227 0.63 -6.08 -9.02
CA TYR A 227 0.02 -7.35 -9.41
C TYR A 227 -1.21 -7.61 -8.56
N THR A 228 -2.17 -8.32 -9.14
CA THR A 228 -3.41 -8.64 -8.46
C THR A 228 -3.23 -9.92 -7.66
N CYS A 229 -3.75 -9.94 -6.45
CA CYS A 229 -3.86 -11.15 -5.64
C CYS A 229 -5.29 -11.32 -5.15
N GLU A 230 -5.63 -12.56 -4.79
CA GLU A 230 -6.87 -12.87 -4.10
C GLU A 230 -6.80 -12.38 -2.66
N HIS A 231 -7.93 -11.87 -2.16
CA HIS A 231 -8.11 -11.51 -0.76
C HIS A 231 -9.49 -11.95 -0.29
N SER A 232 -9.51 -12.69 0.82
CA SER A 232 -10.72 -13.35 1.31
C SER A 232 -11.13 -12.90 2.70
N TYR A 233 -12.44 -12.93 2.94
CA TYR A 233 -13.03 -12.77 4.26
C TYR A 233 -14.39 -13.45 4.34
N ILE A 234 -14.81 -13.77 5.56
CA ILE A 234 -16.18 -14.18 5.86
C ILE A 234 -16.93 -13.06 6.57
N VAL A 235 -18.25 -13.04 6.37
CA VAL A 235 -19.17 -12.25 7.19
C VAL A 235 -20.19 -13.20 7.81
N THR A 236 -20.34 -13.11 9.12
CA THR A 236 -21.29 -13.94 9.85
C THR A 236 -22.74 -13.52 9.60
N GLU A 237 -23.67 -14.39 9.99
CA GLU A 237 -25.02 -13.99 10.36
C GLU A 237 -24.98 -13.03 11.57
N GLU A 238 -26.13 -12.42 11.88
CA GLU A 238 -26.23 -11.54 13.05
C GLU A 238 -26.02 -12.35 14.33
N MET A 239 -25.15 -11.85 15.21
CA MET A 239 -24.73 -12.53 16.42
C MET A 239 -25.46 -11.95 17.62
N GLU A 240 -26.22 -12.79 18.33
CA GLU A 240 -26.96 -12.35 19.52
C GLU A 240 -26.00 -11.84 20.61
N GLY A 241 -26.23 -10.62 21.09
CA GLY A 241 -25.42 -10.00 22.14
C GLY A 241 -24.07 -9.44 21.68
N LEU A 242 -23.79 -9.40 20.36
CA LEU A 242 -22.57 -8.79 19.85
C LEU A 242 -22.61 -7.26 20.05
N THR A 243 -21.78 -6.77 20.95
CA THR A 243 -21.59 -5.35 21.21
C THR A 243 -20.54 -4.73 20.29
N GLN A 244 -20.65 -3.42 20.05
CA GLN A 244 -19.61 -2.63 19.41
C GLN A 244 -18.27 -2.81 20.15
N ARG A 245 -17.20 -3.03 19.39
CA ARG A 245 -15.87 -3.36 19.92
C ARG A 245 -14.76 -2.89 18.97
N PRO A 246 -13.51 -2.75 19.47
CA PRO A 246 -12.37 -2.43 18.62
C PRO A 246 -12.14 -3.44 17.51
N VAL A 247 -11.51 -3.00 16.42
CA VAL A 247 -10.97 -3.92 15.40
C VAL A 247 -9.89 -4.79 16.05
N LEU A 248 -9.95 -6.10 15.88
CA LEU A 248 -8.95 -7.02 16.43
C LEU A 248 -8.03 -7.53 15.31
N ARG A 249 -6.73 -7.61 15.57
CA ARG A 249 -5.73 -8.25 14.72
C ARG A 249 -5.00 -9.32 15.50
N ASP A 250 -5.01 -10.54 14.99
CA ASP A 250 -4.24 -11.68 15.48
C ASP A 250 -3.17 -12.00 14.44
N TYR A 251 -2.07 -11.24 14.47
CA TYR A 251 -1.02 -11.35 13.45
C TYR A 251 -0.39 -12.74 13.40
N ASP A 252 -0.23 -13.38 14.56
CA ASP A 252 0.36 -14.72 14.66
C ASP A 252 -0.54 -15.83 14.08
N ARG A 253 -1.78 -15.49 13.71
CA ARG A 253 -2.73 -16.36 12.99
C ARG A 253 -3.14 -15.81 11.63
N GLY A 254 -2.60 -14.66 11.24
CA GLY A 254 -2.97 -13.99 9.99
C GLY A 254 -4.37 -13.38 9.98
N LEU A 255 -5.03 -13.14 11.12
CA LEU A 255 -6.46 -12.78 11.16
C LEU A 255 -6.74 -11.33 11.54
N TYR A 256 -7.83 -10.77 11.01
CA TYR A 256 -8.45 -9.55 11.53
C TYR A 256 -9.96 -9.66 11.66
N TYR A 257 -10.52 -8.93 12.61
CA TYR A 257 -11.94 -8.93 12.95
C TYR A 257 -12.49 -7.52 12.98
N LYS A 258 -13.69 -7.36 12.44
CA LYS A 258 -14.45 -6.13 12.47
C LYS A 258 -15.90 -6.44 12.80
N GLU A 259 -16.41 -5.81 13.86
CA GLU A 259 -17.85 -5.76 14.09
C GLU A 259 -18.50 -4.75 13.14
N ASP A 260 -19.57 -5.18 12.47
CA ASP A 260 -20.36 -4.30 11.61
C ASP A 260 -21.85 -4.66 11.67
N ALA A 261 -22.62 -3.79 12.33
CA ALA A 261 -24.07 -3.89 12.47
C ALA A 261 -24.54 -5.25 13.04
N GLY A 262 -23.92 -5.67 14.15
CA GLY A 262 -24.28 -6.91 14.84
C GLY A 262 -23.74 -8.18 14.18
N LYS A 263 -22.87 -8.06 13.17
CA LYS A 263 -22.17 -9.16 12.52
C LYS A 263 -20.67 -9.04 12.73
N MET A 264 -19.96 -10.15 12.54
CA MET A 264 -18.51 -10.18 12.49
C MET A 264 -18.04 -10.37 11.05
N LEU A 265 -17.19 -9.47 10.57
CA LEU A 265 -16.34 -9.71 9.41
C LEU A 265 -15.00 -10.25 9.92
N VAL A 266 -14.59 -11.40 9.40
CA VAL A 266 -13.29 -12.01 9.69
C VAL A 266 -12.56 -12.19 8.38
N GLY A 267 -11.44 -11.49 8.21
CA GLY A 267 -10.56 -11.69 7.06
C GLY A 267 -9.15 -12.06 7.50
N TRP A 268 -8.32 -12.40 6.53
CA TRP A 268 -7.00 -12.92 6.81
C TRP A 268 -6.00 -12.56 5.71
N PHE A 269 -4.71 -12.64 6.05
CA PHE A 269 -3.61 -12.56 5.10
C PHE A 269 -2.85 -13.87 5.13
N GLU A 270 -2.72 -14.48 3.96
CA GLU A 270 -2.23 -15.84 3.79
C GLU A 270 -0.73 -15.82 3.53
N ASP A 271 0.06 -16.61 4.26
CA ASP A 271 1.51 -16.72 4.00
C ASP A 271 1.79 -17.21 2.56
N ASN A 272 0.86 -17.99 2.00
CA ASN A 272 0.88 -18.55 0.66
C ASN A 272 -0.16 -17.90 -0.26
N ALA A 273 -0.22 -16.57 -0.26
CA ALA A 273 -1.21 -15.81 -1.00
C ALA A 273 -1.25 -16.16 -2.50
N ILE A 274 -2.44 -16.05 -3.08
CA ILE A 274 -2.68 -16.46 -4.47
C ILE A 274 -2.58 -15.25 -5.40
N GLY A 275 -1.55 -15.25 -6.24
CA GLY A 275 -1.38 -14.29 -7.32
C GLY A 275 -2.35 -14.54 -8.48
N MET A 276 -2.84 -13.47 -9.09
CA MET A 276 -3.80 -13.52 -10.18
C MET A 276 -3.41 -12.60 -11.33
N SER A 277 -3.21 -13.22 -12.48
CA SER A 277 -2.95 -12.51 -13.71
C SER A 277 -4.24 -11.86 -14.24
N MET A 278 -4.10 -10.72 -14.91
CA MET A 278 -5.21 -9.90 -15.39
C MET A 278 -6.07 -10.61 -16.44
N ASP A 279 -5.54 -11.60 -17.17
CA ASP A 279 -6.29 -12.41 -18.15
C ASP A 279 -7.39 -13.27 -17.50
N LYS A 280 -7.33 -13.48 -16.19
CA LYS A 280 -8.37 -14.18 -15.42
C LYS A 280 -9.49 -13.26 -14.93
N ILE A 281 -9.34 -11.95 -15.11
CA ILE A 281 -10.31 -10.94 -14.67
C ILE A 281 -11.14 -10.52 -15.89
N ALA A 282 -12.46 -10.68 -15.80
CA ALA A 282 -13.34 -10.32 -16.89
C ALA A 282 -13.32 -8.80 -17.17
N ASP A 283 -13.37 -8.42 -18.44
CA ASP A 283 -13.39 -7.00 -18.85
C ASP A 283 -14.59 -6.23 -18.27
N ASP A 284 -15.72 -6.92 -18.06
CA ASP A 284 -16.93 -6.36 -17.50
C ASP A 284 -17.04 -6.48 -15.97
N PHE A 285 -15.98 -6.98 -15.28
CA PHE A 285 -15.94 -7.16 -13.83
C PHE A 285 -16.45 -5.90 -13.10
N CYS A 286 -17.44 -6.00 -12.23
CA CYS A 286 -18.02 -4.85 -11.55
C CYS A 286 -18.76 -5.36 -10.32
N PHE A 287 -18.34 -4.97 -9.11
CA PHE A 287 -18.83 -5.58 -7.87
C PHE A 287 -18.71 -7.12 -7.89
N GLY A 288 -17.66 -7.62 -8.55
CA GLY A 288 -17.43 -9.04 -8.75
C GLY A 288 -16.73 -9.68 -7.56
N GLN A 289 -16.82 -11.00 -7.51
CA GLN A 289 -16.13 -11.87 -6.55
C GLN A 289 -15.71 -13.16 -7.25
N PHE A 290 -14.70 -13.82 -6.72
CA PHE A 290 -14.25 -15.13 -7.17
C PHE A 290 -14.88 -16.24 -6.32
N PRO A 291 -14.87 -17.49 -6.82
CA PRO A 291 -15.11 -18.64 -5.97
C PRO A 291 -14.12 -18.65 -4.79
N CYS A 292 -14.61 -18.98 -3.61
CA CYS A 292 -13.76 -19.14 -2.43
C CYS A 292 -13.31 -20.60 -2.35
N ASP A 293 -12.00 -20.84 -2.40
CA ASP A 293 -11.40 -22.15 -2.19
C ASP A 293 -11.49 -22.52 -0.69
N GLN A 294 -12.42 -23.40 -0.35
CA GLN A 294 -12.72 -23.76 1.03
C GLN A 294 -11.54 -24.46 1.71
N ASP A 295 -10.82 -25.32 0.99
CA ASP A 295 -9.68 -26.07 1.54
C ASP A 295 -8.51 -25.12 1.84
N HIS A 296 -8.34 -24.10 0.99
CA HIS A 296 -7.32 -23.07 1.19
C HIS A 296 -7.59 -22.21 2.43
N VAL A 297 -8.84 -21.83 2.66
CA VAL A 297 -9.22 -20.88 3.72
C VAL A 297 -9.57 -21.55 5.06
N GLU A 298 -9.83 -22.87 5.07
CA GLU A 298 -10.20 -23.64 6.26
C GLU A 298 -9.28 -23.38 7.46
N PRO A 299 -7.93 -23.39 7.34
CA PRO A 299 -7.05 -23.14 8.48
C PRO A 299 -7.29 -21.79 9.16
N TYR A 300 -7.57 -20.74 8.39
CA TYR A 300 -7.83 -19.39 8.91
C TYR A 300 -9.20 -19.31 9.58
N VAL A 301 -10.21 -19.98 9.00
CA VAL A 301 -11.54 -20.07 9.61
C VAL A 301 -11.48 -20.82 10.94
N MET A 302 -10.77 -21.95 11.00
CA MET A 302 -10.58 -22.71 12.24
C MET A 302 -9.81 -21.92 13.30
N ASN A 303 -8.72 -21.26 12.90
CA ASN A 303 -7.98 -20.34 13.78
C ASN A 303 -8.87 -19.20 14.28
N SER A 304 -9.81 -18.75 13.46
CA SER A 304 -10.69 -17.66 13.84
C SER A 304 -11.67 -18.02 14.95
N MET A 305 -12.17 -19.25 14.91
CA MET A 305 -13.02 -19.84 15.94
C MET A 305 -12.24 -19.99 17.24
N ASP A 306 -10.99 -20.44 17.20
CA ASP A 306 -10.19 -20.54 18.43
C ASP A 306 -9.95 -19.16 19.07
N THR A 307 -9.67 -18.10 18.27
CA THR A 307 -9.50 -16.74 18.82
C THR A 307 -10.81 -16.15 19.35
N PHE A 308 -11.94 -16.41 18.68
CA PHE A 308 -13.27 -15.93 19.09
C PHE A 308 -14.31 -17.07 19.06
N PRO A 309 -14.43 -17.87 20.14
CA PRO A 309 -15.20 -19.13 20.17
C PRO A 309 -16.68 -19.03 19.81
N GLN A 310 -17.29 -17.84 19.90
CA GLN A 310 -18.67 -17.65 19.45
C GLN A 310 -18.86 -17.97 17.95
N LEU A 311 -17.79 -17.93 17.15
CA LEU A 311 -17.85 -18.29 15.73
C LEU A 311 -18.08 -19.79 15.48
N GLU A 312 -17.81 -20.67 16.45
CA GLU A 312 -18.05 -22.11 16.31
C GLU A 312 -19.51 -22.47 16.05
N THR A 313 -20.44 -21.66 16.56
CA THR A 313 -21.88 -21.88 16.46
C THR A 313 -22.60 -20.84 15.61
N THR A 314 -21.87 -19.86 15.07
CA THR A 314 -22.44 -18.76 14.29
C THR A 314 -22.45 -19.12 12.80
N GLY A 315 -23.59 -18.95 12.12
CA GLY A 315 -23.68 -19.15 10.68
C GLY A 315 -22.83 -18.15 9.89
N ILE A 316 -22.30 -18.57 8.74
CA ILE A 316 -21.61 -17.68 7.79
C ILE A 316 -22.60 -17.24 6.72
N ARG A 317 -22.83 -15.93 6.62
CA ARG A 317 -23.72 -15.32 5.63
C ARG A 317 -23.02 -15.11 4.29
N THR A 318 -21.73 -14.77 4.33
CA THR A 318 -20.98 -14.40 3.13
C THR A 318 -19.59 -15.00 3.18
N TRP A 319 -19.23 -15.67 2.10
CA TRP A 319 -17.86 -16.03 1.75
C TRP A 319 -17.43 -15.11 0.63
N PHE A 320 -16.52 -14.19 0.93
CA PHE A 320 -16.01 -13.25 -0.04
C PHE A 320 -14.59 -13.66 -0.43
N ASN A 321 -14.34 -13.66 -1.73
CA ASN A 321 -13.00 -13.69 -2.32
C ASN A 321 -13.00 -12.67 -3.47
N GLY A 322 -12.04 -11.76 -3.50
CA GLY A 322 -12.00 -10.72 -4.52
C GLY A 322 -10.58 -10.26 -4.86
N PRO A 323 -10.43 -9.51 -5.95
CA PRO A 323 -9.13 -9.07 -6.40
C PRO A 323 -8.70 -7.81 -5.67
N GLU A 324 -7.45 -7.81 -5.24
CA GLU A 324 -6.80 -6.61 -4.72
C GLU A 324 -5.44 -6.39 -5.39
N SER A 325 -5.09 -5.12 -5.58
CA SER A 325 -3.80 -4.75 -6.17
C SER A 325 -2.74 -4.58 -5.09
N PHE A 326 -1.65 -5.32 -5.22
CA PHE A 326 -0.48 -5.25 -4.35
C PHE A 326 0.76 -4.80 -5.10
N THR A 327 1.82 -4.53 -4.36
CA THR A 327 3.12 -4.05 -4.82
C THR A 327 4.21 -4.93 -4.26
N ASN A 328 5.40 -4.91 -4.86
CA ASN A 328 6.49 -5.81 -4.51
C ASN A 328 7.13 -5.55 -3.15
N ASP A 329 6.73 -4.48 -2.45
CA ASP A 329 7.23 -4.09 -1.12
C ASP A 329 6.10 -3.69 -0.15
N ASN A 330 4.83 -3.94 -0.50
CA ASN A 330 3.66 -3.54 0.29
C ASN A 330 3.52 -2.03 0.61
N LEU A 331 4.18 -1.16 -0.15
CA LEU A 331 4.03 0.29 -0.04
C LEU A 331 3.31 0.89 -1.27
N HIS A 332 2.70 2.06 -1.09
CA HIS A 332 1.90 2.68 -2.16
C HIS A 332 2.77 3.12 -3.34
N LEU A 333 2.18 3.23 -4.52
CA LEU A 333 2.82 3.82 -5.70
C LEU A 333 2.19 5.17 -6.00
N LEU A 334 2.90 6.24 -5.67
CA LEU A 334 2.44 7.62 -5.72
C LEU A 334 3.42 8.49 -6.52
N GLY A 335 2.89 9.42 -7.31
CA GLY A 335 3.68 10.52 -7.90
C GLY A 335 3.69 10.58 -9.43
N PRO A 336 4.56 11.42 -10.01
CA PRO A 336 4.73 11.57 -11.45
C PRO A 336 5.61 10.45 -12.04
N THR A 337 5.30 10.05 -13.27
CA THR A 337 6.13 9.08 -14.00
C THR A 337 7.43 9.70 -14.50
N SER A 338 8.46 8.88 -14.75
CA SER A 338 9.74 9.36 -15.30
C SER A 338 9.71 9.46 -16.82
N GLU A 339 8.88 8.63 -17.45
CA GLU A 339 8.83 8.42 -18.89
C GLU A 339 7.91 9.43 -19.58
N ILE A 340 6.78 9.76 -18.95
CA ILE A 340 5.74 10.63 -19.52
C ILE A 340 5.48 11.82 -18.58
N ASP A 341 5.79 13.02 -19.06
CA ASP A 341 5.51 14.25 -18.32
C ASP A 341 3.99 14.46 -18.19
N LYS A 342 3.61 15.01 -17.03
CA LYS A 342 2.21 15.27 -16.62
C LYS A 342 1.32 14.03 -16.47
N LEU A 343 1.91 12.84 -16.44
CA LEU A 343 1.24 11.60 -16.02
C LEU A 343 1.59 11.27 -14.56
N PHE A 344 0.57 11.08 -13.73
CA PHE A 344 0.68 10.74 -12.32
C PHE A 344 0.04 9.38 -12.04
N ILE A 345 0.52 8.69 -11.01
CA ILE A 345 0.00 7.40 -10.54
C ILE A 345 -0.37 7.54 -9.06
N ALA A 346 -1.51 6.97 -8.69
CA ALA A 346 -1.88 6.70 -7.30
C ALA A 346 -2.58 5.33 -7.23
N ALA A 347 -1.79 4.27 -7.12
CA ALA A 347 -2.25 2.87 -7.16
C ALA A 347 -1.41 1.95 -6.25
N GLY A 348 -1.68 0.65 -6.28
CA GLY A 348 -0.96 -0.32 -5.45
C GLY A 348 -1.22 -0.11 -3.96
N MET A 349 -2.50 -0.10 -3.56
CA MET A 349 -2.89 0.32 -2.21
C MET A 349 -2.72 -0.76 -1.13
N ASN A 350 -2.34 -1.99 -1.50
CA ASN A 350 -1.97 -3.09 -0.60
C ASN A 350 -3.00 -3.31 0.54
N SER A 351 -4.29 -3.41 0.19
CA SER A 351 -5.42 -3.52 1.15
C SER A 351 -5.60 -2.37 2.15
N LYS A 352 -4.82 -1.28 2.04
CA LYS A 352 -4.82 -0.14 2.98
C LYS A 352 -5.47 1.12 2.39
N GLY A 353 -6.05 1.03 1.19
CA GLY A 353 -6.56 2.17 0.44
C GLY A 353 -7.64 2.99 1.16
N ILE A 354 -8.50 2.36 1.98
CA ILE A 354 -9.52 3.08 2.75
C ILE A 354 -8.88 3.91 3.87
N GLY A 355 -7.96 3.33 4.64
CA GLY A 355 -7.22 4.05 5.68
C GLY A 355 -6.40 5.21 5.13
N ALA A 356 -5.74 4.99 3.99
CA ALA A 356 -4.88 5.98 3.35
C ALA A 356 -5.64 7.04 2.53
N GLY A 357 -6.86 6.75 2.09
CA GLY A 357 -7.51 7.45 0.98
C GLY A 357 -7.59 8.97 1.10
N GLY A 358 -8.00 9.49 2.26
CA GLY A 358 -8.04 10.92 2.53
C GLY A 358 -6.67 11.58 2.38
N GLY A 359 -5.67 11.06 3.10
CA GLY A 359 -4.29 11.54 3.06
C GLY A 359 -3.63 11.43 1.69
N VAL A 360 -3.79 10.30 1.00
CA VAL A 360 -3.26 10.08 -0.35
C VAL A 360 -3.87 11.07 -1.34
N GLY A 361 -5.19 11.26 -1.31
CA GLY A 361 -5.83 12.23 -2.20
C GLY A 361 -5.34 13.66 -1.97
N LYS A 362 -5.14 14.04 -0.70
CA LYS A 362 -4.57 15.35 -0.34
C LYS A 362 -3.16 15.52 -0.91
N ILE A 363 -2.25 14.59 -0.62
CA ILE A 363 -0.84 14.75 -1.00
C ILE A 363 -0.65 14.69 -2.52
N MET A 364 -1.45 13.89 -3.22
CA MET A 364 -1.44 13.84 -4.68
C MET A 364 -1.99 15.13 -5.29
N ALA A 365 -3.07 15.69 -4.75
CA ALA A 365 -3.57 16.99 -5.19
C ALA A 365 -2.52 18.09 -4.97
N ASP A 366 -1.84 18.11 -3.82
CA ASP A 366 -0.74 19.04 -3.56
C ASP A 366 0.39 18.88 -4.57
N TRP A 367 0.81 17.64 -4.84
CA TRP A 367 1.89 17.35 -5.78
C TRP A 367 1.54 17.78 -7.21
N MET A 368 0.33 17.52 -7.68
CA MET A 368 -0.11 17.89 -9.03
C MET A 368 -0.19 19.42 -9.21
N ILE A 369 -0.55 20.16 -8.16
CA ILE A 369 -0.73 21.62 -8.22
C ILE A 369 0.60 22.36 -8.03
N ASP A 370 1.38 21.97 -7.02
CA ASP A 370 2.57 22.71 -6.58
C ASP A 370 3.86 22.19 -7.26
N GLY A 371 3.82 21.00 -7.86
CA GLY A 371 4.95 20.33 -8.49
C GLY A 371 5.82 19.50 -7.52
N PHE A 372 5.49 19.51 -6.23
CA PHE A 372 6.15 18.72 -5.18
C PHE A 372 5.13 18.31 -4.10
N PRO A 373 5.33 17.16 -3.44
CA PRO A 373 4.42 16.69 -2.40
C PRO A 373 4.55 17.55 -1.13
N SER A 374 3.46 17.67 -0.37
CA SER A 374 3.44 18.45 0.88
C SER A 374 4.11 17.77 2.09
N GLY A 375 4.81 16.66 1.87
CA GLY A 375 5.59 15.91 2.85
C GLY A 375 6.52 14.90 2.18
N ASP A 376 7.44 14.32 2.95
CA ASP A 376 8.34 13.28 2.45
C ASP A 376 7.57 11.97 2.22
N VAL A 377 7.50 11.56 0.95
CA VAL A 377 6.86 10.34 0.47
C VAL A 377 7.83 9.45 -0.31
N THR A 378 9.14 9.59 -0.07
CA THR A 378 10.18 8.86 -0.82
C THR A 378 9.93 7.35 -0.83
N GLU A 379 9.45 6.79 0.27
CA GLU A 379 9.12 5.35 0.40
C GLU A 379 7.91 4.91 -0.43
N CYS A 380 7.04 5.84 -0.83
CA CYS A 380 5.88 5.59 -1.68
C CYS A 380 6.02 6.19 -3.08
N ASP A 381 7.13 6.89 -3.38
CA ASP A 381 7.41 7.41 -4.70
C ASP A 381 7.52 6.24 -5.68
N LEU A 382 6.76 6.30 -6.78
CA LEU A 382 6.75 5.20 -7.76
C LEU A 382 8.11 4.99 -8.45
N ARG A 383 8.99 6.00 -8.42
CA ARG A 383 10.33 5.97 -9.03
C ARG A 383 11.38 5.32 -8.14
N ARG A 384 10.99 4.81 -6.96
CA ARG A 384 11.90 4.05 -6.07
C ARG A 384 12.29 2.69 -6.64
N HIS A 385 11.53 2.17 -7.60
CA HIS A 385 11.75 0.84 -8.16
C HIS A 385 12.72 0.87 -9.33
N HIS A 386 13.61 -0.12 -9.36
CA HIS A 386 14.48 -0.34 -10.50
C HIS A 386 13.69 -1.03 -11.63
N PRO A 387 13.98 -0.77 -12.91
CA PRO A 387 13.32 -1.45 -14.04
C PRO A 387 13.36 -2.99 -13.98
N ALA A 388 14.39 -3.55 -13.35
CA ALA A 388 14.51 -5.00 -13.11
C ALA A 388 13.43 -5.58 -12.18
N GLN A 389 12.67 -4.75 -11.47
CA GLN A 389 11.61 -5.14 -10.53
C GLN A 389 10.21 -4.94 -11.09
N GLN A 390 10.07 -4.66 -12.39
CA GLN A 390 8.79 -4.23 -12.97
C GLN A 390 8.23 -5.20 -14.02
N HIS A 391 9.04 -6.15 -14.50
CA HIS A 391 8.63 -7.10 -15.53
C HIS A 391 7.63 -8.14 -15.01
N ASP A 392 6.90 -8.76 -15.94
CA ASP A 392 5.73 -9.60 -15.64
C ASP A 392 6.07 -10.86 -14.83
N GLU A 393 7.27 -11.43 -14.98
CA GLU A 393 7.70 -12.61 -14.19
C GLU A 393 8.02 -12.20 -12.74
N TYR A 394 8.80 -11.13 -12.56
CA TYR A 394 9.20 -10.65 -11.22
C TYR A 394 7.99 -10.34 -10.35
N VAL A 395 7.00 -9.62 -10.89
CA VAL A 395 5.84 -9.19 -10.10
C VAL A 395 4.90 -10.35 -9.77
N ALA A 396 4.79 -11.34 -10.65
CA ALA A 396 3.94 -12.51 -10.44
C ALA A 396 4.54 -13.43 -9.36
N GLU A 397 5.86 -13.45 -9.23
CA GLU A 397 6.59 -14.21 -8.22
C GLU A 397 6.68 -13.45 -6.88
N ARG A 398 7.08 -12.17 -6.89
CA ARG A 398 7.37 -11.37 -5.69
C ARG A 398 6.13 -10.89 -4.95
N ILE A 399 5.10 -10.46 -5.65
CA ILE A 399 3.98 -9.75 -5.03
C ILE A 399 3.11 -10.67 -4.15
N PRO A 400 2.87 -11.95 -4.50
CA PRO A 400 2.22 -12.87 -3.59
C PRO A 400 3.00 -13.09 -2.27
N GLU A 401 4.33 -13.19 -2.33
CA GLU A 401 5.18 -13.25 -1.13
C GLU A 401 5.07 -11.96 -0.30
N ALA A 402 5.13 -10.81 -0.97
CA ALA A 402 4.93 -9.52 -0.31
C ALA A 402 3.58 -9.47 0.41
N LEU A 403 2.49 -9.90 -0.24
CA LEU A 403 1.18 -9.99 0.38
C LEU A 403 1.20 -10.85 1.66
N GLY A 404 1.74 -12.07 1.61
CA GLY A 404 1.85 -12.92 2.80
C GLY A 404 2.64 -12.26 3.94
N HIS A 405 3.66 -11.47 3.59
CA HIS A 405 4.42 -10.69 4.57
C HIS A 405 3.61 -9.55 5.24
N THR A 406 2.36 -9.29 4.86
CA THR A 406 1.53 -8.25 5.48
C THR A 406 1.32 -8.51 6.97
N TYR A 407 1.01 -9.75 7.37
CA TYR A 407 0.79 -10.13 8.79
C TYR A 407 1.89 -11.03 9.35
N ALA A 408 2.85 -11.46 8.53
CA ALA A 408 4.05 -12.12 9.00
C ALA A 408 4.87 -11.25 9.99
N MET A 409 5.95 -11.82 10.50
CA MET A 409 6.88 -11.08 11.38
C MET A 409 7.70 -10.08 10.58
N HIS A 410 7.68 -8.80 10.97
CA HIS A 410 8.42 -7.73 10.28
C HIS A 410 9.87 -7.66 10.78
N TRP A 411 10.64 -8.70 10.49
CA TRP A 411 12.01 -8.79 10.99
C TRP A 411 12.90 -7.65 10.47
N PRO A 412 13.76 -7.07 11.34
CA PRO A 412 14.85 -6.22 10.86
C PRO A 412 15.71 -6.99 9.86
N PHE A 413 16.05 -6.33 8.75
CA PHE A 413 16.85 -6.90 7.65
C PHE A 413 16.21 -8.08 6.91
N TYR A 414 14.90 -8.30 7.06
CA TYR A 414 14.18 -9.32 6.28
C TYR A 414 14.51 -9.23 4.78
N GLN A 415 14.81 -10.39 4.19
CA GLN A 415 15.04 -10.58 2.77
C GLN A 415 13.94 -11.47 2.22
N TYR A 416 13.23 -10.97 1.20
CA TYR A 416 12.34 -11.78 0.40
C TYR A 416 13.11 -12.92 -0.29
N GLU A 417 12.44 -14.05 -0.44
CA GLU A 417 12.99 -15.29 -0.97
C GLU A 417 12.74 -15.45 -2.47
N THR A 418 11.65 -14.87 -2.99
CA THR A 418 11.26 -14.96 -4.41
C THR A 418 11.89 -13.85 -5.26
N ALA A 419 11.92 -14.03 -6.59
CA ALA A 419 12.33 -13.03 -7.57
C ALA A 419 13.72 -12.41 -7.31
N ARG A 420 14.65 -13.24 -6.79
CA ARG A 420 16.06 -12.89 -6.53
C ARG A 420 16.88 -12.93 -7.80
N ASP A 421 18.17 -12.61 -7.67
CA ASP A 421 19.16 -12.77 -8.76
C ASP A 421 18.83 -11.96 -10.04
N GLN A 422 18.13 -10.83 -9.89
CA GLN A 422 17.77 -9.98 -11.04
C GLN A 422 19.01 -9.29 -11.63
N ILE A 423 19.95 -8.89 -10.77
CA ILE A 423 21.20 -8.23 -11.16
C ILE A 423 22.33 -8.70 -10.26
N HIS A 424 23.41 -9.19 -10.88
CA HIS A 424 24.66 -9.52 -10.22
C HIS A 424 25.72 -8.46 -10.53
N SER A 425 26.54 -8.13 -9.53
CA SER A 425 27.73 -7.32 -9.78
C SER A 425 28.82 -8.16 -10.49
N PRO A 426 29.81 -7.50 -11.12
CA PRO A 426 30.98 -8.20 -11.66
C PRO A 426 31.81 -8.96 -10.63
N LEU A 427 31.59 -8.73 -9.33
CA LEU A 427 32.29 -9.40 -8.23
C LEU A 427 31.44 -10.50 -7.58
N HIS A 428 30.20 -10.71 -8.01
CA HIS A 428 29.24 -11.56 -7.30
C HIS A 428 29.78 -12.97 -7.04
N ALA A 429 30.43 -13.59 -8.03
CA ALA A 429 30.99 -14.94 -7.88
C ALA A 429 32.14 -14.98 -6.85
N GLU A 430 33.02 -13.98 -6.86
CA GLU A 430 34.12 -13.83 -5.92
C GLU A 430 33.62 -13.57 -4.50
N LEU A 431 32.59 -12.73 -4.36
CA LEU A 431 31.95 -12.47 -3.06
C LEU A 431 31.25 -13.72 -2.52
N ALA A 432 30.54 -14.47 -3.37
CA ALA A 432 29.93 -15.74 -3.00
C ALA A 432 30.98 -16.76 -2.53
N ALA A 433 32.09 -16.88 -3.25
CA ALA A 433 33.21 -17.75 -2.86
C ALA A 433 33.87 -17.32 -1.54
N ALA A 434 33.82 -16.03 -1.21
CA ALA A 434 34.28 -15.48 0.07
C ALA A 434 33.26 -15.66 1.21
N GLY A 435 32.12 -16.32 0.97
CA GLY A 435 31.11 -16.60 1.99
C GLY A 435 30.09 -15.48 2.17
N ALA A 436 29.85 -14.64 1.16
CA ALA A 436 28.83 -13.59 1.23
C ALA A 436 27.43 -14.16 1.56
N CYS A 437 26.77 -13.56 2.53
CA CYS A 437 25.34 -13.64 2.71
C CYS A 437 24.70 -12.47 1.94
N PHE A 438 24.01 -12.79 0.85
CA PHE A 438 23.43 -11.80 -0.04
C PHE A 438 22.05 -11.33 0.43
N GLY A 439 21.83 -10.02 0.39
CA GLY A 439 20.50 -9.42 0.38
C GLY A 439 20.22 -8.69 -0.92
N GLU A 440 18.95 -8.44 -1.18
CA GLU A 440 18.47 -7.78 -2.39
C GLU A 440 18.15 -6.31 -2.13
N VAL A 441 18.64 -5.42 -2.99
CA VAL A 441 18.24 -4.01 -3.01
C VAL A 441 18.11 -3.56 -4.47
N CYS A 442 16.91 -3.14 -4.86
CA CYS A 442 16.62 -2.64 -6.21
C CYS A 442 17.00 -3.63 -7.33
N GLY A 443 16.82 -4.93 -7.09
CA GLY A 443 17.17 -6.04 -7.96
C GLY A 443 18.62 -6.51 -7.85
N TYR A 444 19.51 -5.78 -7.16
CA TYR A 444 20.90 -6.19 -6.99
C TYR A 444 21.08 -7.16 -5.85
N GLU A 445 21.82 -8.24 -6.09
CA GLU A 445 22.39 -9.09 -5.05
C GLU A 445 23.62 -8.40 -4.43
N ARG A 446 23.51 -8.04 -3.15
CA ARG A 446 24.54 -7.33 -2.39
C ARG A 446 25.02 -8.17 -1.23
N ALA A 447 26.33 -8.34 -1.12
CA ALA A 447 26.93 -8.96 0.06
C ALA A 447 26.67 -8.07 1.29
N ASN A 448 25.81 -8.52 2.19
CA ASN A 448 25.45 -7.77 3.40
C ASN A 448 26.41 -8.04 4.56
N TRP A 449 26.95 -9.27 4.63
CA TRP A 449 27.98 -9.71 5.56
C TRP A 449 28.61 -11.01 5.05
N PHE A 450 29.76 -11.42 5.60
CA PHE A 450 30.49 -12.62 5.19
C PHE A 450 30.54 -13.67 6.31
N ALA A 451 30.17 -14.90 5.98
CA ALA A 451 30.21 -16.02 6.89
C ALA A 451 31.64 -16.49 7.16
N ASN A 452 31.88 -16.90 8.42
CA ASN A 452 33.15 -17.53 8.79
C ASN A 452 33.25 -18.95 8.19
N PRO A 453 34.46 -19.52 8.06
CA PRO A 453 34.62 -20.93 7.68
C PRO A 453 33.78 -21.86 8.57
N GLY A 454 32.87 -22.62 7.96
CA GLY A 454 31.96 -23.54 8.65
C GLY A 454 30.66 -22.90 9.19
N GLN A 455 30.47 -21.59 9.01
CA GLN A 455 29.21 -20.89 9.28
C GLN A 455 28.37 -20.84 8.00
N GLU A 456 27.07 -21.03 8.12
CA GLU A 456 26.14 -20.88 6.99
C GLU A 456 25.86 -19.40 6.72
N ALA A 457 25.93 -18.98 5.46
CA ALA A 457 25.69 -17.60 5.03
C ALA A 457 24.18 -17.29 4.93
N LYS A 458 23.48 -17.34 6.06
CA LYS A 458 22.03 -17.07 6.14
C LYS A 458 21.65 -16.19 7.32
N TYR A 459 20.58 -15.42 7.15
CA TYR A 459 19.98 -14.67 8.24
C TYR A 459 19.27 -15.58 9.23
N GLU A 460 19.56 -15.42 10.52
CA GLU A 460 18.69 -15.86 11.59
C GLU A 460 18.03 -14.61 12.17
N TYR A 461 16.80 -14.37 11.76
CA TYR A 461 16.10 -13.14 12.09
C TYR A 461 15.83 -13.02 13.59
N SER A 462 16.11 -11.84 14.14
CA SER A 462 15.85 -11.55 15.54
C SER A 462 15.69 -10.06 15.75
N TYR A 463 14.92 -9.72 16.78
CA TYR A 463 14.86 -8.40 17.36
C TYR A 463 15.99 -8.11 18.37
N ASN A 464 16.74 -9.16 18.74
CA ASN A 464 17.91 -9.08 19.60
C ASN A 464 19.18 -8.93 18.75
N LYS A 465 20.34 -9.16 19.37
CA LYS A 465 21.63 -9.21 18.68
C LYS A 465 21.56 -10.24 17.53
N PRO A 466 21.82 -9.86 16.27
CA PRO A 466 21.72 -10.77 15.13
C PRO A 466 22.86 -11.79 15.10
N ASN A 467 22.65 -12.91 14.40
CA ASN A 467 23.64 -14.00 14.29
C ASN A 467 24.95 -13.57 13.59
N TRP A 468 24.89 -12.54 12.75
CA TRP A 468 26.03 -11.98 12.02
C TRP A 468 26.74 -10.81 12.73
N PHE A 469 26.37 -10.48 13.98
CA PHE A 469 26.94 -9.32 14.67
C PHE A 469 28.47 -9.39 14.82
N GLU A 470 29.01 -10.57 15.16
CA GLU A 470 30.46 -10.76 15.29
C GLU A 470 31.16 -10.76 13.92
N ASN A 471 30.49 -11.23 12.85
CA ASN A 471 30.99 -11.11 11.48
C ASN A 471 31.15 -9.63 11.11
N SER A 472 30.12 -8.82 11.36
CA SER A 472 30.15 -7.39 11.10
C SER A 472 31.21 -6.67 11.95
N GLN A 473 31.42 -7.09 13.20
CA GLN A 473 32.52 -6.57 14.01
C GLN A 473 33.88 -6.86 13.37
N GLN A 474 34.11 -8.09 12.91
CA GLN A 474 35.37 -8.47 12.25
C GLN A 474 35.60 -7.68 10.96
N GLU A 475 34.57 -7.55 10.12
CA GLU A 475 34.62 -6.72 8.91
C GLU A 475 34.94 -5.26 9.27
N HIS A 476 34.28 -4.70 10.29
CA HIS A 476 34.55 -3.35 10.78
C HIS A 476 36.02 -3.19 11.21
N MET A 477 36.55 -4.12 12.00
CA MET A 477 37.94 -4.05 12.47
C MET A 477 38.93 -4.21 11.31
N ALA A 478 38.68 -5.10 10.35
CA ALA A 478 39.50 -5.24 9.15
C ALA A 478 39.56 -3.93 8.35
N MET A 479 38.44 -3.20 8.23
CA MET A 479 38.41 -1.89 7.58
C MET A 479 39.17 -0.81 8.36
N ARG A 480 39.27 -0.93 9.69
CA ARG A 480 39.98 0.03 10.55
C ARG A 480 41.49 -0.21 10.60
N GLU A 481 41.88 -1.48 10.63
CA GLU A 481 43.25 -1.89 10.95
C GLU A 481 44.02 -2.42 9.73
N ALA A 482 43.34 -2.65 8.61
CA ALA A 482 43.93 -3.15 7.39
C ALA A 482 43.34 -2.47 6.14
N VAL A 483 42.92 -3.25 5.16
CA VAL A 483 42.26 -2.82 3.93
C VAL A 483 41.04 -3.68 3.73
N GLY A 484 39.95 -3.11 3.25
CA GLY A 484 38.83 -3.89 2.78
C GLY A 484 38.20 -3.31 1.53
N LEU A 485 37.45 -4.17 0.87
CA LEU A 485 36.83 -3.91 -0.41
C LEU A 485 35.32 -3.88 -0.21
N TYR A 486 34.69 -2.82 -0.69
CA TYR A 486 33.23 -2.70 -0.76
C TYR A 486 32.80 -2.76 -2.22
N ASP A 487 31.83 -3.62 -2.50
CA ASP A 487 31.14 -3.60 -3.78
C ASP A 487 30.06 -2.50 -3.79
N MET A 488 30.31 -1.46 -4.59
CA MET A 488 29.45 -0.29 -4.75
C MET A 488 28.69 -0.32 -6.09
N SER A 489 28.64 -1.48 -6.75
CA SER A 489 28.02 -1.65 -8.06
C SER A 489 26.52 -1.33 -8.06
N SER A 490 25.83 -1.44 -6.93
CA SER A 490 24.40 -1.17 -6.81
C SER A 490 24.02 0.32 -6.71
N PHE A 491 24.99 1.24 -6.63
CA PHE A 491 24.69 2.68 -6.54
C PHE A 491 24.02 3.20 -7.81
N GLY A 492 23.06 4.11 -7.67
CA GLY A 492 22.56 4.90 -8.80
C GLY A 492 23.68 5.76 -9.38
N LYS A 493 23.94 5.62 -10.68
CA LYS A 493 25.03 6.31 -11.39
C LYS A 493 24.45 7.06 -12.57
N PHE A 494 24.73 8.36 -12.64
CA PHE A 494 24.28 9.23 -13.73
C PHE A 494 25.50 9.84 -14.42
N GLU A 495 25.52 9.79 -15.75
CA GLU A 495 26.47 10.54 -16.57
C GLU A 495 25.73 11.72 -17.20
N VAL A 496 26.16 12.95 -16.89
CA VAL A 496 25.54 14.17 -17.41
C VAL A 496 26.55 14.88 -18.31
N THR A 497 26.26 14.90 -19.61
CA THR A 497 27.16 15.45 -20.63
C THR A 497 26.48 16.54 -21.46
N GLY A 498 27.28 17.29 -22.22
CA GLY A 498 26.80 18.32 -23.15
C GLY A 498 27.10 19.76 -22.69
N PRO A 499 26.91 20.74 -23.59
CA PRO A 499 27.35 22.12 -23.37
C PRO A 499 26.62 22.83 -22.22
N ALA A 500 25.44 22.34 -21.81
CA ALA A 500 24.66 22.89 -20.71
C ALA A 500 24.84 22.12 -19.38
N ALA A 501 25.63 21.04 -19.33
CA ALA A 501 25.73 20.17 -18.18
C ALA A 501 26.15 20.92 -16.91
N ALA A 502 27.27 21.66 -16.95
CA ALA A 502 27.78 22.44 -15.82
C ALA A 502 26.73 23.47 -15.35
N LYS A 503 26.14 24.22 -16.29
CA LYS A 503 25.11 25.23 -15.97
C LYS A 503 23.89 24.62 -15.29
N ASN A 504 23.39 23.48 -15.78
CA ASN A 504 22.21 22.83 -15.23
C ASN A 504 22.50 22.21 -13.85
N LEU A 505 23.64 21.53 -13.69
CA LEU A 505 24.06 21.00 -12.39
C LEU A 505 24.29 22.12 -11.37
N GLN A 506 24.86 23.26 -11.79
CA GLN A 506 25.06 24.42 -10.93
C GLN A 506 23.73 25.02 -10.42
N TYR A 507 22.64 24.85 -11.17
CA TYR A 507 21.30 25.26 -10.74
C TYR A 507 20.66 24.25 -9.76
N ILE A 508 20.90 22.95 -9.96
CA ILE A 508 20.28 21.87 -9.17
C ILE A 508 21.00 21.65 -7.83
N CYS A 509 22.33 21.67 -7.83
CA CYS A 509 23.15 21.33 -6.67
C CYS A 509 23.35 22.54 -5.74
N SER A 510 23.37 22.29 -4.43
CA SER A 510 23.71 23.32 -3.43
C SER A 510 25.21 23.61 -3.34
N GLY A 511 26.06 22.69 -3.79
CA GLY A 511 27.50 22.89 -3.92
C GLY A 511 27.87 23.66 -5.19
N ASN A 512 29.06 24.29 -5.21
CA ASN A 512 29.62 24.83 -6.44
C ASN A 512 30.15 23.67 -7.30
N ILE A 513 29.49 23.40 -8.43
CA ILE A 513 29.85 22.34 -9.39
C ILE A 513 30.73 22.88 -10.52
N ASP A 514 30.70 24.19 -10.78
CA ASP A 514 31.58 24.83 -11.75
C ASP A 514 32.99 25.03 -11.18
N VAL A 515 33.73 23.93 -11.11
CA VAL A 515 35.11 23.84 -10.61
C VAL A 515 36.00 23.16 -11.66
N PRO A 516 37.35 23.27 -11.55
CA PRO A 516 38.25 22.51 -12.41
C PRO A 516 37.99 21.00 -12.32
N VAL A 517 38.29 20.28 -13.39
CA VAL A 517 38.12 18.82 -13.46
C VAL A 517 39.08 18.10 -12.51
N GLY A 518 38.56 17.09 -11.79
CA GLY A 518 39.27 16.34 -10.75
C GLY A 518 39.06 16.94 -9.36
#